data_AF-A0A957XID7-F1
#
_entry.id   AF-A0A957XID7-F1
#
_cell.length_a   1.000
_cell.length_b   1.000
_cell.length_c   1.000
_cell.angle_alpha   90.00
_cell.angle_beta   90.00
_cell.angle_gamma   90.00
#
_symmetry.space_group_name_H-M   'P 1'
#
loop_
_entity.id
_entity.type
_entity.pdbx_description
1 polymer ?
#
loop_
_entity_poly.entity_id
_entity_poly.type
_entity_poly.pdbx_seq_one_letter_code
_entity_poly.pdbx_strand_id
1 'polypeptide(L)'
;YTSGTTGRPKGCQHGTGGYLAYVAATSKYVQDIHPEDVYWCMADIGWITGHSYIVYGPLSLGATSVIFEGVPTYPDAGRPWRIAERLGVNIFHTAPTTVRMLRKAGPDEPQKYNFHFKHMTTVGEPIEPEVWKWYYHVVGKGEAAIVDTWWQTETGGFLCSTMPALQPMKPGSAGPGMPGIHPVIFDEDGEEVSKGAGIAGNICIRNPWPGQFQTIWGDRDRYVSTYYAKYNKNPDSKDWRDWPYFPGDAAVQAPDGYFRILGRVDDVINVAGHRLGTKEIESACLLVEEVAEAAVVPVADEVKGKVPDIYVSLKPGYESVDGSVERKVSDAISDSIGKIAKPKHVYVVTDMPKTRSGKIMRRVLSAISNGKDVGDVTTLANPDIVEEVRHLVQGD
;
A
#
# COMPACT_ATOMS: atom_id res chain seq x y z
N TYR A 1 16.28 -8.87 -4.04
CA TYR A 1 15.59 -9.19 -5.31
C TYR A 1 14.13 -8.84 -5.17
N THR A 2 13.48 -8.36 -6.24
CA THR A 2 12.04 -8.02 -6.24
C THR A 2 11.27 -8.87 -7.25
N SER A 3 10.03 -9.24 -6.91
CA SER A 3 9.10 -9.86 -7.85
C SER A 3 8.51 -8.79 -8.78
N GLY A 4 8.73 -8.91 -10.09
CA GLY A 4 8.05 -8.07 -11.09
C GLY A 4 6.74 -8.70 -11.56
N THR A 5 5.84 -7.91 -12.16
CA THR A 5 4.55 -8.37 -12.70
C THR A 5 4.68 -9.31 -13.91
N THR A 6 5.86 -9.36 -14.54
CA THR A 6 6.06 -10.04 -15.83
C THR A 6 7.14 -11.15 -15.85
N GLY A 7 7.72 -11.57 -14.71
CA GLY A 7 8.65 -12.73 -14.73
C GLY A 7 9.70 -12.81 -13.64
N ARG A 8 10.90 -13.30 -14.02
CA ARG A 8 12.04 -13.62 -13.12
C ARG A 8 12.37 -12.46 -12.16
N PRO A 9 12.71 -12.75 -10.88
CA PRO A 9 13.06 -11.74 -9.90
C PRO A 9 14.14 -10.78 -10.39
N LYS A 10 13.99 -9.48 -10.10
CA LYS A 10 14.92 -8.43 -10.47
C LYS A 10 15.91 -8.16 -9.33
N GLY A 11 17.21 -8.13 -9.63
CA GLY A 11 18.23 -7.76 -8.67
C GLY A 11 18.39 -6.24 -8.58
N CYS A 12 17.52 -5.53 -7.86
CA CYS A 12 17.65 -4.08 -7.68
C CYS A 12 18.98 -3.75 -6.99
N GLN A 13 19.88 -3.05 -7.68
CA GLN A 13 21.21 -2.73 -7.18
C GLN A 13 21.25 -1.30 -6.65
N HIS A 14 21.65 -1.13 -5.38
CA HIS A 14 21.84 0.18 -4.75
C HIS A 14 23.31 0.58 -4.69
N GLY A 15 23.58 1.89 -4.78
CA GLY A 15 24.92 2.44 -4.50
C GLY A 15 25.18 2.52 -2.99
N THR A 16 26.38 2.92 -2.59
CA THR A 16 26.73 3.03 -1.15
C THR A 16 26.44 4.42 -0.59
N GLY A 17 27.08 5.46 -1.12
CA GLY A 17 27.05 6.80 -0.54
C GLY A 17 25.66 7.45 -0.61
N GLY A 18 25.06 7.49 -1.80
CA GLY A 18 23.73 8.08 -2.01
C GLY A 18 22.64 7.37 -1.23
N TYR A 19 22.64 6.02 -1.25
CA TYR A 19 21.69 5.21 -0.50
C TYR A 19 21.78 5.48 1.01
N LEU A 20 22.98 5.37 1.60
CA LEU A 20 23.16 5.56 3.04
C LEU A 20 22.81 6.99 3.48
N ALA A 21 23.24 7.99 2.71
CA ALA A 21 22.91 9.39 3.00
C ALA A 21 21.40 9.64 2.95
N TYR A 22 20.70 9.04 1.99
CA TYR A 22 19.25 9.18 1.85
C TYR A 22 18.49 8.54 3.01
N VAL A 23 18.81 7.28 3.35
CA VAL A 23 18.11 6.57 4.44
C VAL A 23 18.44 7.14 5.81
N ALA A 24 19.65 7.67 6.02
CA ALA A 24 20.00 8.40 7.23
C ALA A 24 19.18 9.70 7.36
N ALA A 25 19.05 10.45 6.27
CA ALA A 25 18.28 11.68 6.25
C ALA A 25 16.78 11.43 6.47
N THR A 26 16.18 10.44 5.82
CA THR A 26 14.76 10.12 6.02
C THR A 26 14.50 9.56 7.42
N SER A 27 15.39 8.74 7.96
CA SER A 27 15.31 8.25 9.35
C SER A 27 15.34 9.42 10.35
N LYS A 28 16.24 10.38 10.15
CA LYS A 28 16.39 11.52 11.05
C LYS A 28 15.22 12.49 10.94
N TYR A 29 14.87 12.91 9.72
CA TYR A 29 13.97 14.05 9.53
C TYR A 29 12.50 13.64 9.39
N VAL A 30 12.20 12.43 8.89
CA VAL A 30 10.81 11.95 8.75
C VAL A 30 10.38 11.17 9.97
N GLN A 31 11.25 10.28 10.47
CA GLN A 31 10.92 9.43 11.61
C GLN A 31 11.34 10.02 12.96
N ASP A 32 11.97 11.20 12.93
CA ASP A 32 12.45 11.91 14.12
C ASP A 32 13.39 11.05 15.01
N ILE A 33 14.21 10.20 14.38
CA ILE A 33 15.12 9.31 15.10
C ILE A 33 16.35 10.08 15.59
N HIS A 34 16.60 9.97 16.89
CA HIS A 34 17.74 10.50 17.62
C HIS A 34 18.54 9.36 18.28
N PRO A 35 19.82 9.57 18.65
CA PRO A 35 20.66 8.53 19.26
C PRO A 35 20.09 7.88 20.52
N GLU A 36 19.30 8.62 21.31
CA GLU A 36 18.65 8.17 22.53
C GLU A 36 17.37 7.34 22.30
N ASP A 37 16.88 7.28 21.06
CA ASP A 37 15.64 6.59 20.75
C ASP A 37 15.82 5.06 20.68
N VAL A 38 14.79 4.37 21.16
CA VAL A 38 14.61 2.92 20.95
C VAL A 38 13.59 2.75 19.85
N TYR A 39 14.11 2.53 18.65
CA TYR A 39 13.35 2.41 17.43
C TYR A 39 13.03 0.94 17.13
N TRP A 40 11.79 0.66 16.74
CA TRP A 40 11.40 -0.68 16.32
C TRP A 40 10.63 -0.66 14.99
N CYS A 41 11.24 -1.26 13.97
CA CYS A 41 10.55 -1.64 12.74
C CYS A 41 10.21 -3.14 12.76
N MET A 42 8.93 -3.45 12.58
CA MET A 42 8.41 -4.82 12.55
C MET A 42 8.52 -5.50 11.19
N ALA A 43 9.23 -4.89 10.23
CA ALA A 43 9.48 -5.55 8.96
C ALA A 43 10.47 -6.72 9.13
N ASP A 44 10.53 -7.59 8.12
CA ASP A 44 11.60 -8.58 8.00
C ASP A 44 12.79 -7.99 7.23
N ILE A 45 14.01 -8.39 7.61
CA ILE A 45 15.26 -7.91 7.00
C ILE A 45 15.39 -8.27 5.51
N GLY A 46 14.67 -9.27 5.03
CA GLY A 46 14.62 -9.67 3.62
C GLY A 46 13.94 -8.65 2.69
N TRP A 47 13.21 -7.67 3.24
CA TRP A 47 12.58 -6.59 2.49
C TRP A 47 13.39 -5.30 2.55
N ILE A 48 13.17 -4.40 1.59
CA ILE A 48 13.85 -3.09 1.55
C ILE A 48 13.60 -2.27 2.83
N THR A 49 12.42 -2.38 3.44
CA THR A 49 12.11 -1.75 4.75
C THR A 49 13.08 -2.21 5.82
N GLY A 50 13.41 -3.49 5.87
CA GLY A 50 14.39 -4.00 6.81
C GLY A 50 15.82 -3.51 6.52
N HIS A 51 16.20 -3.44 5.25
CA HIS A 51 17.50 -2.88 4.87
C HIS A 51 17.60 -1.41 5.32
N SER A 52 16.72 -0.56 4.80
CA SER A 52 16.79 0.89 4.99
C SER A 52 16.46 1.31 6.41
N TYR A 53 15.50 0.64 7.05
CA TYR A 53 14.88 1.13 8.28
C TYR A 53 14.84 0.11 9.42
N ILE A 54 15.50 -1.05 9.36
CA ILE A 54 15.93 -1.79 10.57
C ILE A 54 17.43 -1.57 10.78
N VAL A 55 18.20 -1.65 9.69
CA VAL A 55 19.67 -1.64 9.75
C VAL A 55 20.23 -0.26 9.43
N TYR A 56 20.24 0.15 8.16
CA TYR A 56 21.12 1.24 7.72
C TYR A 56 20.75 2.60 8.30
N GLY A 57 19.48 3.00 8.21
CA GLY A 57 19.00 4.29 8.68
C GLY A 57 19.20 4.49 10.18
N PRO A 58 18.53 3.72 11.06
CA PRO A 58 18.64 3.88 12.51
C PRO A 58 20.07 3.73 13.04
N LEU A 59 20.83 2.72 12.57
CA LEU A 59 22.20 2.51 13.06
C LEU A 59 23.18 3.59 12.58
N SER A 60 22.95 4.19 11.39
CA SER A 60 23.77 5.33 10.94
C SER A 60 23.60 6.58 11.80
N LEU A 61 22.49 6.67 12.54
CA LEU A 61 22.20 7.76 13.48
C LEU A 61 22.61 7.43 14.92
N GLY A 62 23.13 6.22 15.17
CA GLY A 62 23.51 5.77 16.51
C GLY A 62 22.33 5.40 17.42
N ALA A 63 21.13 5.25 16.86
CA ALA A 63 19.95 4.85 17.61
C ALA A 63 19.94 3.34 17.91
N THR A 64 19.13 2.93 18.90
CA THR A 64 18.91 1.51 19.19
C THR A 64 17.83 0.96 18.26
N SER A 65 18.12 -0.12 17.51
CA SER A 65 17.16 -0.78 16.63
C SER A 65 16.76 -2.15 17.18
N VAL A 66 15.45 -2.37 17.34
CA VAL A 66 14.90 -3.65 17.81
C VAL A 66 14.72 -4.62 16.64
N ILE A 67 15.32 -5.80 16.74
CA ILE A 67 15.12 -6.92 15.80
C ILE A 67 14.18 -7.94 16.44
N PHE A 68 13.13 -8.31 15.73
CA PHE A 68 12.11 -9.23 16.20
C PHE A 68 12.01 -10.44 15.27
N GLU A 69 12.28 -11.63 15.81
CA GLU A 69 12.23 -12.91 15.08
C GLU A 69 10.81 -13.50 14.98
N GLY A 70 9.93 -13.15 15.93
CA GLY A 70 8.62 -13.78 16.05
C GLY A 70 7.55 -13.19 15.14
N VAL A 71 6.29 -13.56 15.43
CA VAL A 71 5.10 -12.97 14.81
C VAL A 71 4.30 -12.14 15.82
N PRO A 72 3.54 -11.12 15.39
CA PRO A 72 2.88 -10.18 16.30
C PRO A 72 1.79 -10.78 17.20
N THR A 73 1.33 -12.00 16.92
CA THR A 73 0.19 -12.64 17.60
C THR A 73 0.57 -13.88 18.41
N TYR A 74 1.85 -14.24 18.48
CA TYR A 74 2.32 -15.39 19.27
C TYR A 74 3.12 -14.94 20.50
N PRO A 75 2.81 -15.41 21.72
CA PRO A 75 1.74 -16.36 22.05
C PRO A 75 0.32 -15.75 22.05
N ASP A 76 0.21 -14.43 22.04
CA ASP A 76 -1.06 -13.68 22.07
C ASP A 76 -0.91 -12.33 21.34
N ALA A 77 -2.04 -11.61 21.13
CA ALA A 77 -2.08 -10.30 20.49
C ALA A 77 -1.46 -9.16 21.34
N GLY A 78 -1.12 -9.45 22.60
CA GLY A 78 -0.39 -8.56 23.49
C GLY A 78 1.11 -8.55 23.27
N ARG A 79 1.63 -9.44 22.41
CA ARG A 79 3.06 -9.61 22.16
C ARG A 79 3.80 -8.31 21.79
N PRO A 80 3.33 -7.46 20.87
CA PRO A 80 4.07 -6.27 20.47
C PRO A 80 4.12 -5.24 21.59
N TRP A 81 3.02 -5.08 22.32
CA TRP A 81 2.88 -4.09 23.39
C TRP A 81 3.76 -4.44 24.59
N ARG A 82 3.84 -5.73 24.93
CA ARG A 82 4.76 -6.23 25.96
C ARG A 82 6.22 -6.00 25.59
N ILE A 83 6.58 -6.16 24.32
CA ILE A 83 7.94 -5.87 23.84
C ILE A 83 8.21 -4.36 23.93
N ALA A 84 7.28 -3.53 23.46
CA ALA A 84 7.40 -2.09 23.48
C ALA A 84 7.59 -1.55 24.90
N GLU A 85 6.77 -2.00 25.85
CA GLU A 85 6.88 -1.66 27.27
C GLU A 85 8.22 -2.13 27.86
N ARG A 86 8.59 -3.41 27.64
CA ARG A 86 9.80 -3.99 28.22
C ARG A 86 11.09 -3.32 27.73
N LEU A 87 11.14 -2.97 26.44
CA LEU A 87 12.34 -2.40 25.81
C LEU A 87 12.34 -0.87 25.81
N GLY A 88 11.25 -0.22 26.25
CA GLY A 88 11.12 1.24 26.19
C GLY A 88 11.06 1.77 24.75
N VAL A 89 10.44 1.03 23.83
CA VAL A 89 10.29 1.45 22.43
C VAL A 89 9.48 2.75 22.39
N ASN A 90 10.06 3.78 21.76
CA ASN A 90 9.43 5.10 21.63
C ASN A 90 9.15 5.50 20.17
N ILE A 91 9.69 4.76 19.19
CA ILE A 91 9.35 4.90 17.76
C ILE A 91 8.95 3.54 17.19
N PHE A 92 7.76 3.46 16.60
CA PHE A 92 7.18 2.20 16.12
C PHE A 92 6.79 2.22 14.64
N HIS A 93 7.39 1.35 13.83
CA HIS A 93 7.24 1.30 12.38
C HIS A 93 6.70 -0.06 11.95
N THR A 94 5.53 -0.08 11.32
CA THR A 94 4.87 -1.33 10.91
C THR A 94 4.04 -1.15 9.64
N ALA A 95 3.57 -2.27 9.07
CA ALA A 95 2.69 -2.26 7.91
C ALA A 95 1.21 -2.17 8.31
N PRO A 96 0.35 -1.50 7.52
CA PRO A 96 -1.10 -1.48 7.74
C PRO A 96 -1.74 -2.87 7.92
N THR A 97 -1.26 -3.91 7.23
CA THR A 97 -1.71 -5.30 7.42
C THR A 97 -1.52 -5.76 8.86
N THR A 98 -0.38 -5.43 9.47
CA THR A 98 -0.12 -5.75 10.88
C THR A 98 -1.05 -4.96 11.81
N VAL A 99 -1.29 -3.67 11.50
CA VAL A 99 -2.24 -2.83 12.26
C VAL A 99 -3.65 -3.43 12.21
N ARG A 100 -4.13 -3.81 11.02
CA ARG A 100 -5.44 -4.46 10.83
C ARG A 100 -5.54 -5.78 11.60
N MET A 101 -4.50 -6.61 11.51
CA MET A 101 -4.44 -7.89 12.23
C MET A 101 -4.53 -7.70 13.75
N LEU A 102 -3.74 -6.77 14.31
CA LEU A 102 -3.72 -6.50 15.75
C LEU A 102 -5.04 -5.91 16.23
N ARG A 103 -5.61 -4.96 15.46
CA ARG A 103 -6.95 -4.41 15.73
C ARG A 103 -8.03 -5.50 15.76
N LYS A 104 -7.99 -6.43 14.80
CA LYS A 104 -8.95 -7.55 14.74
C LYS A 104 -8.77 -8.53 15.90
N ALA A 105 -7.52 -8.82 16.27
CA ALA A 105 -7.21 -9.80 17.31
C ALA A 105 -7.49 -9.29 18.72
N GLY A 106 -7.36 -7.98 18.95
CA GLY A 106 -7.58 -7.38 20.27
C GLY A 106 -7.57 -5.85 20.19
N PRO A 107 -8.72 -5.21 19.88
CA PRO A 107 -8.77 -3.77 19.66
C PRO A 107 -8.42 -2.95 20.92
N ASP A 108 -8.68 -3.49 22.11
CA ASP A 108 -8.36 -2.85 23.41
C ASP A 108 -7.11 -3.44 24.08
N GLU A 109 -6.49 -4.45 23.46
CA GLU A 109 -5.29 -5.10 23.99
C GLU A 109 -4.13 -4.13 24.26
N PRO A 110 -3.84 -3.11 23.40
CA PRO A 110 -2.76 -2.16 23.67
C PRO A 110 -2.94 -1.38 24.97
N GLN A 111 -4.17 -1.15 25.43
CA GLN A 111 -4.46 -0.33 26.62
C GLN A 111 -3.99 -1.00 27.93
N LYS A 112 -3.71 -2.30 27.91
CA LYS A 112 -3.24 -3.07 29.07
C LYS A 112 -1.76 -2.86 29.39
N TYR A 113 -1.02 -2.14 28.54
CA TYR A 113 0.44 -2.02 28.62
C TYR A 113 0.87 -0.55 28.74
N ASN A 114 1.96 -0.32 29.46
CA ASN A 114 2.52 1.00 29.71
C ASN A 114 3.68 1.35 28.76
N PHE A 115 3.40 1.36 27.46
CA PHE A 115 4.31 1.93 26.45
C PHE A 115 3.87 3.35 26.05
N HIS A 116 4.79 4.13 25.49
CA HIS A 116 4.50 5.46 24.96
C HIS A 116 5.33 5.69 23.69
N PHE A 117 4.65 5.84 22.55
CA PHE A 117 5.29 6.15 21.28
C PHE A 117 5.23 7.65 21.04
N LYS A 118 6.38 8.29 20.80
CA LYS A 118 6.42 9.67 20.30
C LYS A 118 6.09 9.73 18.81
N HIS A 119 6.40 8.64 18.08
CA HIS A 119 6.33 8.60 16.63
C HIS A 119 5.97 7.19 16.13
N MET A 120 5.12 7.12 15.11
CA MET A 120 4.75 5.89 14.42
C MET A 120 4.86 6.05 12.90
N THR A 121 5.23 4.97 12.21
CA THR A 121 5.35 4.94 10.75
C THR A 121 4.52 3.81 10.15
N THR A 122 3.74 4.12 9.10
CA THR A 122 3.07 3.11 8.26
C THR A 122 3.77 3.00 6.90
N VAL A 123 3.85 1.77 6.39
CA VAL A 123 4.61 1.47 5.16
C VAL A 123 4.02 0.32 4.35
N GLY A 124 4.25 0.37 3.04
CA GLY A 124 4.19 -0.78 2.14
C GLY A 124 2.83 -0.99 1.44
N GLU A 125 1.77 -0.36 1.93
CA GLU A 125 0.45 -0.39 1.32
C GLU A 125 -0.40 0.79 1.82
N PRO A 126 -1.49 1.14 1.13
CA PRO A 126 -2.44 2.12 1.63
C PRO A 126 -3.05 1.71 2.98
N ILE A 127 -3.18 2.68 3.89
CA ILE A 127 -3.89 2.52 5.15
C ILE A 127 -5.27 3.19 5.08
N GLU A 128 -6.30 2.46 5.49
CA GLU A 128 -7.67 2.97 5.49
C GLU A 128 -7.88 4.00 6.61
N PRO A 129 -8.67 5.07 6.40
CA PRO A 129 -8.89 6.10 7.41
C PRO A 129 -9.35 5.57 8.77
N GLU A 130 -10.22 4.56 8.80
CA GLU A 130 -10.72 3.96 10.05
C GLU A 130 -9.66 3.15 10.79
N VAL A 131 -8.78 2.44 10.05
CA VAL A 131 -7.65 1.72 10.63
C VAL A 131 -6.61 2.71 11.17
N TRP A 132 -6.36 3.78 10.41
CA TRP A 132 -5.46 4.86 10.81
C TRP A 132 -5.94 5.56 12.09
N LYS A 133 -7.24 5.89 12.20
CA LYS A 133 -7.81 6.52 13.40
C LYS A 133 -7.70 5.61 14.62
N TRP A 134 -8.00 4.32 14.48
CA TRP A 134 -7.78 3.36 15.57
C TRP A 134 -6.32 3.33 16.00
N TYR A 135 -5.40 3.31 15.04
CA TYR A 135 -3.97 3.29 15.31
C TYR A 135 -3.52 4.55 16.06
N TYR A 136 -4.00 5.73 15.66
CA TYR A 136 -3.74 7.00 16.34
C TYR A 136 -4.31 7.05 17.76
N HIS A 137 -5.59 6.72 17.94
CA HIS A 137 -6.25 6.88 19.25
C HIS A 137 -5.87 5.79 20.25
N VAL A 138 -5.75 4.53 19.81
CA VAL A 138 -5.55 3.39 20.71
C VAL A 138 -4.07 3.09 20.91
N VAL A 139 -3.29 3.03 19.83
CA VAL A 139 -1.86 2.69 19.91
C VAL A 139 -1.02 3.94 20.16
N GLY A 140 -1.28 5.01 19.40
CA GLY A 140 -0.59 6.31 19.57
C GLY A 140 -1.10 7.14 20.75
N LYS A 141 -2.15 6.69 21.45
CA LYS A 141 -2.80 7.38 22.59
C LYS A 141 -3.22 8.83 22.30
N GLY A 142 -3.43 9.18 21.03
CA GLY A 142 -3.71 10.55 20.60
C GLY A 142 -2.52 11.50 20.67
N GLU A 143 -1.32 11.01 20.98
CA GLU A 143 -0.12 11.82 21.22
C GLU A 143 0.93 11.60 20.12
N ALA A 144 1.08 10.36 19.65
CA ALA A 144 2.10 10.01 18.65
C ALA A 144 1.85 10.67 17.29
N ALA A 145 2.90 11.23 16.69
CA ALA A 145 2.87 11.58 15.27
C ALA A 145 2.83 10.29 14.43
N ILE A 146 2.03 10.26 13.37
CA ILE A 146 1.96 9.16 12.41
C ILE A 146 2.33 9.68 11.04
N VAL A 147 3.38 9.12 10.48
CA VAL A 147 3.76 9.36 9.09
C VAL A 147 3.41 8.15 8.25
N ASP A 148 2.62 8.38 7.20
CA ASP A 148 2.42 7.39 6.15
C ASP A 148 3.48 7.58 5.07
N THR A 149 4.13 6.49 4.66
CA THR A 149 5.31 6.55 3.79
C THR A 149 5.08 5.78 2.50
N TRP A 150 5.11 6.50 1.37
CA TRP A 150 5.11 5.87 0.05
C TRP A 150 6.50 5.85 -0.56
N TRP A 151 6.92 4.66 -0.97
CA TRP A 151 8.21 4.35 -1.58
C TRP A 151 8.28 2.88 -2.01
N GLN A 152 9.38 2.47 -2.63
CA GLN A 152 9.56 1.11 -3.18
C GLN A 152 11.00 0.61 -2.97
N THR A 153 11.26 -0.63 -3.37
CA THR A 153 12.62 -1.20 -3.29
C THR A 153 13.61 -0.42 -4.14
N GLU A 154 13.17 0.03 -5.30
CA GLU A 154 13.93 0.78 -6.29
C GLU A 154 14.25 2.21 -5.83
N THR A 155 13.54 2.73 -4.84
CA THR A 155 13.66 4.13 -4.42
C THR A 155 14.59 4.31 -3.23
N GLY A 156 14.96 3.21 -2.57
CA GLY A 156 15.87 3.14 -1.43
C GLY A 156 15.26 3.66 -0.12
N GLY A 157 14.53 4.77 -0.16
CA GLY A 157 13.83 5.35 0.99
C GLY A 157 12.55 6.08 0.58
N PHE A 158 11.99 6.85 1.52
CA PHE A 158 10.68 7.51 1.40
C PHE A 158 10.65 8.51 0.24
N LEU A 159 9.60 8.51 -0.59
CA LEU A 159 9.41 9.49 -1.65
C LEU A 159 8.36 10.53 -1.29
N CYS A 160 7.23 10.08 -0.72
CA CYS A 160 6.20 10.93 -0.16
C CYS A 160 5.99 10.58 1.31
N SER A 161 5.94 11.60 2.15
CA SER A 161 5.52 11.51 3.55
C SER A 161 5.14 12.88 4.09
N THR A 162 4.33 12.92 5.14
CA THR A 162 4.15 14.14 5.93
C THR A 162 5.36 14.37 6.81
N MET A 163 5.90 15.59 6.79
CA MET A 163 6.95 15.99 7.75
C MET A 163 6.32 16.29 9.12
N PRO A 164 6.67 15.55 10.20
CA PRO A 164 6.15 15.82 11.54
C PRO A 164 6.37 17.28 11.94
N ALA A 165 5.43 17.84 12.71
CA ALA A 165 5.40 19.23 13.17
C ALA A 165 5.32 20.33 12.09
N LEU A 166 5.52 20.03 10.81
CA LEU A 166 5.43 21.00 9.71
C LEU A 166 4.11 20.88 8.92
N GLN A 167 3.53 19.68 8.88
CA GLN A 167 2.42 19.34 8.00
C GLN A 167 1.36 18.53 8.75
N PRO A 168 0.06 18.82 8.56
CA PRO A 168 -1.00 18.05 9.20
C PRO A 168 -1.03 16.61 8.68
N MET A 169 -1.21 15.66 9.59
CA MET A 169 -1.48 14.27 9.24
C MET A 169 -2.85 14.17 8.56
N LYS A 170 -2.96 13.33 7.53
CA LYS A 170 -4.22 13.06 6.85
C LYS A 170 -4.43 11.56 6.71
N PRO A 171 -5.46 10.99 7.35
CA PRO A 171 -5.75 9.56 7.26
C PRO A 171 -5.89 9.13 5.78
N GLY A 172 -5.11 8.13 5.38
CA GLY A 172 -5.13 7.57 4.02
C GLY A 172 -4.41 8.41 2.95
N SER A 173 -3.61 9.42 3.33
CA SER A 173 -2.72 10.13 2.41
C SER A 173 -1.26 9.93 2.80
N ALA A 174 -0.42 9.66 1.80
CA ALA A 174 1.01 9.53 1.95
C ALA A 174 1.73 10.89 2.11
N GLY A 175 1.02 12.02 2.19
CA GLY A 175 1.65 13.34 2.28
C GLY A 175 2.21 13.89 0.96
N PRO A 176 2.89 15.04 1.01
CA PRO A 176 3.57 15.63 -0.14
C PRO A 176 4.89 14.92 -0.46
N GLY A 177 5.54 15.35 -1.54
CA GLY A 177 6.91 14.92 -1.85
C GLY A 177 7.89 15.34 -0.75
N MET A 178 8.77 14.40 -0.38
CA MET A 178 9.88 14.64 0.54
C MET A 178 10.81 15.76 0.05
N PRO A 179 11.55 16.48 0.93
CA PRO A 179 12.50 17.50 0.48
C PRO A 179 13.48 16.96 -0.56
N GLY A 180 13.54 17.62 -1.73
CA GLY A 180 14.36 17.20 -2.87
C GLY A 180 13.72 16.13 -3.76
N ILE A 181 12.50 15.67 -3.46
CA ILE A 181 11.70 14.80 -4.33
C ILE A 181 10.60 15.63 -4.98
N HIS A 182 10.49 15.54 -6.30
CA HIS A 182 9.50 16.27 -7.08
C HIS A 182 8.54 15.29 -7.79
N PRO A 183 7.52 14.77 -7.08
CA PRO A 183 6.51 13.93 -7.69
C PRO A 183 5.63 14.75 -8.66
N VAL A 184 5.22 14.10 -9.74
CA VAL A 184 4.31 14.61 -10.76
C VAL A 184 3.33 13.52 -11.13
N ILE A 185 2.11 13.89 -11.53
CA ILE A 185 1.14 12.95 -12.08
C ILE A 185 1.06 13.18 -13.57
N PHE A 186 1.36 12.14 -14.36
CA PHE A 186 1.12 12.12 -15.81
C PHE A 186 -0.12 11.30 -16.15
N ASP A 187 -0.83 11.67 -17.20
CA ASP A 187 -1.83 10.80 -17.82
C ASP A 187 -1.17 9.70 -18.67
N GLU A 188 -1.94 8.96 -19.48
CA GLU A 188 -1.34 7.94 -20.36
C GLU A 188 -0.51 8.52 -21.50
N ASP A 189 -0.82 9.75 -21.95
CA ASP A 189 -0.15 10.41 -23.07
C ASP A 189 1.12 11.16 -22.62
N GLY A 190 1.36 11.23 -21.30
CA GLY A 190 2.53 11.88 -20.72
C GLY A 190 2.34 13.36 -20.44
N GLU A 191 1.09 13.83 -20.45
CA GLU A 191 0.75 15.20 -20.09
C GLU A 191 0.46 15.31 -18.60
N GLU A 192 0.85 16.45 -18.02
CA GLU A 192 0.77 16.66 -16.58
C GLU A 192 -0.68 16.89 -16.14
N VAL A 193 -1.14 16.09 -15.18
CA VAL A 193 -2.42 16.27 -14.53
C VAL A 193 -2.31 17.42 -13.54
N SER A 194 -3.18 18.43 -13.70
CA SER A 194 -3.18 19.60 -12.84
C SER A 194 -3.50 19.25 -11.39
N LYS A 195 -2.75 19.87 -10.47
CA LYS A 195 -2.94 19.76 -9.02
C LYS A 195 -4.40 20.05 -8.64
N GLY A 196 -5.01 19.18 -7.85
CA GLY A 196 -6.38 19.37 -7.36
C GLY A 196 -7.48 19.08 -8.37
N ALA A 197 -7.16 18.58 -9.57
CA ALA A 197 -8.16 18.21 -10.57
C ALA A 197 -9.06 17.03 -10.14
N GLY A 198 -8.68 16.28 -9.09
CA GLY A 198 -9.37 15.05 -8.69
C GLY A 198 -9.22 13.91 -9.70
N ILE A 199 -8.36 14.10 -10.70
CA ILE A 199 -8.07 13.12 -11.75
C ILE A 199 -6.87 12.29 -11.32
N ALA A 200 -7.01 10.98 -11.42
CA ALA A 200 -5.95 10.03 -11.14
C ALA A 200 -5.07 9.83 -12.38
N GLY A 201 -3.77 9.69 -12.15
CA GLY A 201 -2.79 9.38 -13.19
C GLY A 201 -1.62 8.60 -12.64
N ASN A 202 -0.59 8.44 -13.47
CA ASN A 202 0.63 7.74 -13.15
C ASN A 202 1.56 8.68 -12.37
N ILE A 203 1.84 8.36 -11.11
CA ILE A 203 2.78 9.15 -10.32
C ILE A 203 4.20 8.83 -10.80
N CYS A 204 4.97 9.86 -11.10
CA CYS A 204 6.36 9.80 -11.53
C CYS A 204 7.21 10.75 -10.67
N ILE A 205 8.52 10.53 -10.63
CA ILE A 205 9.46 11.46 -9.99
C ILE A 205 10.28 12.13 -11.08
N ARG A 206 10.25 13.47 -11.13
CA ARG A 206 10.92 14.23 -12.21
C ARG A 206 12.43 14.14 -12.14
N ASN A 207 12.98 14.28 -10.93
CA ASN A 207 14.41 14.42 -10.71
C ASN A 207 15.04 13.14 -10.17
N PRO A 208 16.34 12.89 -10.43
CA PRO A 208 17.08 11.88 -9.69
C PRO A 208 17.24 12.29 -8.22
N TRP A 209 17.37 11.30 -7.34
CA TRP A 209 17.60 11.50 -5.91
C TRP A 209 18.66 10.51 -5.37
N PRO A 210 19.29 10.79 -4.22
CA PRO A 210 20.44 9.99 -3.75
C PRO A 210 20.13 8.51 -3.49
N GLY A 211 18.92 8.20 -3.02
CA GLY A 211 18.49 6.83 -2.68
C GLY A 211 18.09 5.96 -3.86
N GLN A 212 18.08 6.50 -5.08
CA GLN A 212 17.65 5.77 -6.28
C GLN A 212 18.59 4.59 -6.57
N PHE A 213 18.01 3.41 -6.80
CA PHE A 213 18.74 2.25 -7.29
C PHE A 213 19.43 2.55 -8.63
N GLN A 214 20.56 1.91 -8.88
CA GLN A 214 21.47 2.23 -9.97
C GLN A 214 21.15 1.46 -11.25
N THR A 215 20.67 0.22 -11.10
CA THR A 215 20.30 -0.66 -12.22
C THR A 215 19.57 -1.92 -11.73
N ILE A 216 19.16 -2.78 -12.66
CA ILE A 216 18.85 -4.19 -12.39
C ILE A 216 20.13 -4.99 -12.67
N TRP A 217 20.59 -5.76 -11.67
CA TRP A 217 21.81 -6.56 -11.74
C TRP A 217 21.81 -7.48 -12.97
N GLY A 218 22.80 -7.28 -13.85
CA GLY A 218 22.95 -8.03 -15.08
C GLY A 218 21.94 -7.71 -16.19
N ASP A 219 21.10 -6.68 -16.04
CA ASP A 219 19.99 -6.39 -16.96
C ASP A 219 19.65 -4.88 -17.05
N ARG A 220 20.57 -4.09 -17.61
CA ARG A 220 20.42 -2.62 -17.73
C ARG A 220 19.27 -2.23 -18.68
N ASP A 221 19.02 -3.01 -19.74
CA ASP A 221 17.98 -2.68 -20.70
C ASP A 221 16.58 -2.83 -20.08
N ARG A 222 16.38 -3.83 -19.21
CA ARG A 222 15.15 -3.94 -18.42
C ARG A 222 15.00 -2.78 -17.44
N TYR A 223 16.09 -2.27 -16.87
CA TYR A 223 16.04 -1.08 -16.00
C TYR A 223 15.52 0.14 -16.76
N VAL A 224 16.06 0.42 -17.94
CA VAL A 224 15.64 1.58 -18.75
C VAL A 224 14.19 1.41 -19.23
N SER A 225 13.87 0.26 -19.82
CA SER A 225 12.55 -0.02 -20.38
C SER A 225 11.44 -0.04 -19.32
N THR A 226 11.72 -0.53 -18.11
CA THR A 226 10.70 -0.64 -17.05
C THR A 226 10.40 0.71 -16.40
N TYR A 227 11.43 1.51 -16.10
CA TYR A 227 11.28 2.65 -15.19
C TYR A 227 11.38 4.03 -15.86
N TYR A 228 11.82 4.12 -17.12
CA TYR A 228 11.99 5.42 -17.76
C TYR A 228 11.41 5.52 -19.17
N ALA A 229 11.31 4.41 -19.91
CA ALA A 229 10.90 4.48 -21.32
C ALA A 229 9.48 5.02 -21.53
N LYS A 230 8.54 4.78 -20.60
CA LYS A 230 7.12 5.15 -20.78
C LYS A 230 6.90 6.64 -21.07
N TYR A 231 7.65 7.51 -20.38
CA TYR A 231 7.47 8.96 -20.43
C TYR A 231 8.68 9.72 -20.95
N ASN A 232 9.67 8.99 -21.47
CA ASN A 232 10.79 9.61 -22.14
C ASN A 232 10.40 9.96 -23.59
N LYS A 233 10.38 11.26 -23.90
CA LYS A 233 10.10 11.79 -25.25
C LYS A 233 11.33 11.75 -26.17
N ASN A 234 12.54 11.63 -25.64
CA ASN A 234 13.81 11.55 -26.38
C ASN A 234 14.78 10.51 -25.77
N PRO A 235 14.79 9.26 -26.28
CA PRO A 235 15.64 8.18 -25.78
C PRO A 235 17.16 8.43 -25.84
N ASP A 236 17.61 9.39 -26.66
CA ASP A 236 19.03 9.74 -26.80
C ASP A 236 19.44 10.90 -25.88
N SER A 237 18.49 11.49 -25.14
CA SER A 237 18.78 12.64 -24.28
C SER A 237 19.72 12.29 -23.14
N LYS A 238 20.62 13.24 -22.83
CA LYS A 238 21.50 13.21 -21.65
C LYS A 238 20.99 14.10 -20.51
N ASP A 239 19.93 14.89 -20.73
CA ASP A 239 19.33 15.71 -19.67
C ASP A 239 18.36 14.85 -18.86
N TRP A 240 18.57 14.77 -17.54
CA TRP A 240 17.71 14.00 -16.64
C TRP A 240 16.25 14.44 -16.70
N ARG A 241 15.96 15.67 -17.12
CA ARG A 241 14.59 16.20 -17.24
C ARG A 241 13.75 15.45 -18.26
N ASP A 242 14.38 14.80 -19.23
CA ASP A 242 13.72 13.97 -20.24
C ASP A 242 13.50 12.52 -19.76
N TRP A 243 13.99 12.18 -18.56
CA TRP A 243 13.95 10.83 -17.99
C TRP A 243 13.19 10.80 -16.65
N PRO A 244 11.88 11.13 -16.63
CA PRO A 244 11.09 10.97 -15.42
C PRO A 244 11.05 9.50 -14.99
N TYR A 245 11.27 9.25 -13.71
CA TYR A 245 11.19 7.91 -13.14
C TYR A 245 9.74 7.51 -12.92
N PHE A 246 9.31 6.40 -13.53
CA PHE A 246 8.00 5.82 -13.37
C PHE A 246 8.03 4.59 -12.43
N PRO A 247 7.54 4.70 -11.19
CA PRO A 247 7.44 3.60 -10.22
C PRO A 247 6.38 2.54 -10.56
N GLY A 248 5.45 2.83 -11.48
CA GLY A 248 4.33 1.93 -11.79
C GLY A 248 3.14 2.03 -10.83
N ASP A 249 3.00 3.13 -10.10
CA ASP A 249 1.87 3.41 -9.21
C ASP A 249 0.97 4.50 -9.78
N ALA A 250 -0.30 4.47 -9.39
CA ALA A 250 -1.27 5.52 -9.68
C ALA A 250 -1.52 6.37 -8.43
N ALA A 251 -1.74 7.67 -8.60
CA ALA A 251 -2.07 8.58 -7.52
C ALA A 251 -3.04 9.67 -7.96
N VAL A 252 -3.63 10.34 -6.97
CA VAL A 252 -4.28 11.65 -7.11
C VAL A 252 -3.53 12.68 -6.28
N GLN A 253 -3.50 13.93 -6.73
CA GLN A 253 -2.91 15.04 -6.01
C GLN A 253 -4.00 16.02 -5.55
N ALA A 254 -4.07 16.26 -4.25
CA ALA A 254 -4.98 17.22 -3.66
C ALA A 254 -4.54 18.68 -3.93
N PRO A 255 -5.44 19.67 -3.85
CA PRO A 255 -5.12 21.09 -4.06
C PRO A 255 -4.01 21.63 -3.15
N ASP A 256 -3.83 21.04 -1.97
CA ASP A 256 -2.77 21.40 -1.01
C ASP A 256 -1.46 20.63 -1.21
N GLY A 257 -1.38 19.73 -2.20
CA GLY A 257 -0.15 19.06 -2.64
C GLY A 257 0.08 17.70 -2.02
N TYR A 258 -0.87 17.21 -1.24
CA TYR A 258 -0.84 15.85 -0.71
C TYR A 258 -1.15 14.84 -1.81
N PHE A 259 -0.39 13.75 -1.81
CA PHE A 259 -0.61 12.63 -2.70
C PHE A 259 -1.39 11.53 -1.97
N ARG A 260 -2.32 10.92 -2.69
CA ARG A 260 -2.98 9.68 -2.27
C ARG A 260 -2.71 8.61 -3.31
N ILE A 261 -2.05 7.56 -2.86
CA ILE A 261 -1.63 6.43 -3.70
C ILE A 261 -2.81 5.48 -3.85
N LEU A 262 -3.18 5.19 -5.09
CA LEU A 262 -4.33 4.34 -5.43
C LEU A 262 -3.95 2.87 -5.59
N GLY A 263 -2.65 2.58 -5.73
CA GLY A 263 -2.09 1.24 -5.93
C GLY A 263 -1.25 1.15 -7.20
N ARG A 264 -0.90 -0.07 -7.58
CA ARG A 264 -0.21 -0.35 -8.85
C ARG A 264 -1.12 0.06 -10.01
N VAL A 265 -0.55 0.62 -11.08
CA VAL A 265 -1.31 0.96 -12.29
C VAL A 265 -2.01 -0.26 -12.88
N ASP A 266 -1.37 -1.42 -12.80
CA ASP A 266 -1.94 -2.71 -13.23
C ASP A 266 -3.18 -3.12 -12.39
N ASP A 267 -3.28 -2.61 -11.15
CA ASP A 267 -4.37 -2.86 -10.20
C ASP A 267 -5.42 -1.73 -10.16
N VAL A 268 -5.29 -0.69 -10.99
CA VAL A 268 -6.26 0.43 -11.11
C VAL A 268 -7.27 0.15 -12.21
N ILE A 269 -8.54 0.44 -11.93
CA ILE A 269 -9.64 0.23 -12.88
C ILE A 269 -9.93 1.55 -13.60
N ASN A 270 -9.84 1.55 -14.92
CA ASN A 270 -10.27 2.69 -15.73
C ASN A 270 -11.73 2.51 -16.16
N VAL A 271 -12.62 3.31 -15.57
CA VAL A 271 -14.06 3.32 -15.83
C VAL A 271 -14.41 4.61 -16.58
N ALA A 272 -14.70 4.50 -17.88
CA ALA A 272 -15.05 5.64 -18.73
C ALA A 272 -14.08 6.84 -18.61
N GLY A 273 -12.77 6.57 -18.55
CA GLY A 273 -11.71 7.58 -18.42
C GLY A 273 -11.33 7.94 -16.98
N HIS A 274 -12.13 7.53 -15.98
CA HIS A 274 -11.82 7.73 -14.57
C HIS A 274 -11.06 6.54 -14.00
N ARG A 275 -9.90 6.81 -13.42
CA ARG A 275 -9.09 5.80 -12.74
C ARG A 275 -9.49 5.67 -11.28
N LEU A 276 -9.92 4.47 -10.92
CA LEU A 276 -10.37 4.12 -9.58
C LEU A 276 -9.39 3.12 -8.97
N GLY A 277 -8.87 3.45 -7.79
CA GLY A 277 -8.06 2.51 -7.01
C GLY A 277 -8.94 1.39 -6.49
N THR A 278 -8.55 0.13 -6.72
CA THR A 278 -9.24 -1.04 -6.16
C THR A 278 -9.35 -0.93 -4.63
N LYS A 279 -8.32 -0.42 -3.96
CA LYS A 279 -8.28 -0.23 -2.51
C LYS A 279 -9.28 0.79 -1.97
N GLU A 280 -9.53 1.85 -2.73
CA GLU A 280 -10.52 2.85 -2.36
C GLU A 280 -11.93 2.26 -2.39
N ILE A 281 -12.24 1.48 -3.43
CA ILE A 281 -13.50 0.77 -3.56
C ILE A 281 -13.62 -0.29 -2.46
N GLU A 282 -12.58 -1.08 -2.20
CA GLU A 282 -12.54 -2.05 -1.09
C GLU A 282 -12.82 -1.36 0.26
N SER A 283 -12.26 -0.17 0.49
CA SER A 283 -12.48 0.60 1.72
C SER A 283 -13.93 1.06 1.86
N ALA A 284 -14.57 1.47 0.76
CA ALA A 284 -15.98 1.85 0.77
C ALA A 284 -16.89 0.63 1.09
N CYS A 285 -16.54 -0.57 0.60
CA CYS A 285 -17.26 -1.80 0.97
C CYS A 285 -17.20 -2.07 2.47
N LEU A 286 -16.06 -1.81 3.12
CA LEU A 286 -15.85 -2.05 4.55
C LEU A 286 -16.61 -1.06 5.46
N LEU A 287 -17.28 -0.05 4.91
CA LEU A 287 -18.21 0.80 5.65
C LEU A 287 -19.55 0.10 5.93
N VAL A 288 -19.84 -0.99 5.21
CA VAL A 288 -21.03 -1.83 5.44
C VAL A 288 -20.74 -2.77 6.61
N GLU A 289 -21.57 -2.69 7.66
CA GLU A 289 -21.32 -3.38 8.93
C GLU A 289 -21.17 -4.89 8.78
N GLU A 290 -21.92 -5.49 7.86
CA GLU A 290 -21.95 -6.93 7.61
C GLU A 290 -20.67 -7.45 6.93
N VAL A 291 -19.90 -6.58 6.25
CA VAL A 291 -18.75 -6.97 5.44
C VAL A 291 -17.51 -7.19 6.33
N ALA A 292 -16.86 -8.34 6.15
CA ALA A 292 -15.60 -8.69 6.82
C ALA A 292 -14.37 -8.40 5.94
N GLU A 293 -14.42 -8.82 4.68
CA GLU A 293 -13.36 -8.58 3.69
C GLU A 293 -13.98 -8.18 2.35
N ALA A 294 -13.27 -7.37 1.59
CA ALA A 294 -13.66 -6.97 0.24
C ALA A 294 -12.48 -7.12 -0.72
N ALA A 295 -12.76 -7.55 -1.94
CA ALA A 295 -11.81 -7.60 -3.03
C ALA A 295 -12.45 -7.04 -4.29
N VAL A 296 -11.71 -6.20 -5.01
CA VAL A 296 -12.21 -5.54 -6.22
C VAL A 296 -11.36 -5.95 -7.40
N VAL A 297 -12.01 -6.34 -8.50
CA VAL A 297 -11.34 -6.72 -9.74
C VAL A 297 -11.94 -5.99 -10.93
N PRO A 298 -11.12 -5.63 -11.94
CA PRO A 298 -11.64 -5.13 -13.20
C PRO A 298 -12.29 -6.24 -14.01
N VAL A 299 -13.51 -6.00 -14.50
CA VAL A 299 -14.18 -6.80 -15.52
C VAL A 299 -14.42 -5.96 -16.78
N ALA A 300 -14.39 -6.61 -17.94
CA ALA A 300 -14.69 -5.95 -19.21
C ALA A 300 -16.15 -5.44 -19.25
N ASP A 301 -16.32 -4.25 -19.83
CA ASP A 301 -17.60 -3.62 -20.08
C ASP A 301 -17.60 -3.01 -21.49
N GLU A 302 -18.65 -3.28 -22.26
CA GLU A 302 -18.73 -2.89 -23.67
C GLU A 302 -18.76 -1.37 -23.87
N VAL A 303 -19.24 -0.62 -22.87
CA VAL A 303 -19.45 0.83 -22.97
C VAL A 303 -18.38 1.60 -22.21
N LYS A 304 -18.03 1.14 -21.00
CA LYS A 304 -17.12 1.85 -20.08
C LYS A 304 -15.68 1.33 -20.15
N GLY A 305 -15.43 0.32 -20.98
CA GLY A 305 -14.14 -0.37 -21.12
C GLY A 305 -13.93 -1.38 -20.00
N LYS A 306 -13.72 -0.90 -18.77
CA LYS A 306 -13.66 -1.74 -17.57
C LYS A 306 -14.54 -1.15 -16.47
N VAL A 307 -15.06 -2.02 -15.62
CA VAL A 307 -15.87 -1.68 -14.45
C VAL A 307 -15.47 -2.59 -13.28
N PRO A 308 -15.73 -2.18 -12.02
CA PRO A 308 -15.42 -3.02 -10.88
C PRO A 308 -16.45 -4.13 -10.71
N ASP A 309 -15.98 -5.37 -10.57
CA ASP A 309 -16.69 -6.43 -9.86
C ASP A 309 -16.18 -6.46 -8.41
N ILE A 310 -17.11 -6.62 -7.47
CA ILE A 310 -16.82 -6.67 -6.04
C ILE A 310 -17.07 -8.09 -5.54
N TYR A 311 -16.13 -8.61 -4.78
CA TYR A 311 -16.31 -9.78 -3.94
C TYR A 311 -16.34 -9.32 -2.49
N VAL A 312 -17.28 -9.79 -1.70
CA VAL A 312 -17.35 -9.53 -0.25
C VAL A 312 -17.56 -10.83 0.51
N SER A 313 -16.85 -10.99 1.62
CA SER A 313 -17.16 -12.02 2.62
C SER A 313 -17.78 -11.35 3.85
N LEU A 314 -18.72 -12.04 4.50
CA LEU A 314 -19.47 -11.49 5.63
C LEU A 314 -18.83 -11.84 6.97
N LYS A 315 -19.12 -11.04 7.99
CA LYS A 315 -18.78 -11.39 9.38
C LYS A 315 -19.61 -12.61 9.82
N PRO A 316 -19.06 -13.47 10.71
CA PRO A 316 -19.81 -14.62 11.23
C PRO A 316 -21.16 -14.20 11.81
N GLY A 317 -22.23 -14.93 11.44
CA GLY A 317 -23.59 -14.66 11.90
C GLY A 317 -24.39 -13.68 11.02
N TYR A 318 -23.78 -13.12 9.98
CA TYR A 318 -24.49 -12.36 8.95
C TYR A 318 -24.68 -13.21 7.69
N GLU A 319 -25.86 -13.11 7.08
CA GLU A 319 -26.19 -13.73 5.79
C GLU A 319 -26.78 -12.67 4.86
N SER A 320 -26.53 -12.78 3.55
CA SER A 320 -27.23 -11.93 2.60
C SER A 320 -28.58 -12.54 2.26
N VAL A 321 -29.64 -11.95 2.81
CA VAL A 321 -31.02 -12.29 2.47
C VAL A 321 -31.50 -11.32 1.38
N ASP A 322 -32.07 -11.87 0.30
CA ASP A 322 -32.67 -11.12 -0.83
C ASP A 322 -31.77 -10.01 -1.43
N GLY A 323 -30.47 -10.27 -1.53
CA GLY A 323 -29.51 -9.33 -2.12
C GLY A 323 -29.36 -8.01 -1.34
N SER A 324 -29.65 -8.02 -0.03
CA SER A 324 -29.64 -6.81 0.79
C SER A 324 -28.23 -6.27 1.02
N VAL A 325 -27.23 -7.15 1.20
CA VAL A 325 -25.84 -6.73 1.40
C VAL A 325 -25.25 -6.16 0.12
N GLU A 326 -25.53 -6.78 -1.02
CA GLU A 326 -25.07 -6.37 -2.35
C GLU A 326 -25.53 -4.94 -2.66
N ARG A 327 -26.79 -4.62 -2.35
CA ARG A 327 -27.33 -3.26 -2.46
C ARG A 327 -26.63 -2.28 -1.53
N LYS A 328 -26.49 -2.62 -0.24
CA LYS A 328 -25.77 -1.78 0.73
C LYS A 328 -24.34 -1.48 0.30
N VAL A 329 -23.62 -2.48 -0.22
CA VAL A 329 -22.26 -2.32 -0.73
C VAL A 329 -22.23 -1.41 -1.96
N SER A 330 -23.14 -1.62 -2.92
CA SER A 330 -23.24 -0.76 -4.12
C SER A 330 -23.53 0.70 -3.77
N ASP A 331 -24.43 0.93 -2.80
CA ASP A 331 -24.80 2.26 -2.32
C ASP A 331 -23.63 2.91 -1.56
N ALA A 332 -22.98 2.18 -0.65
CA ALA A 332 -21.82 2.69 0.09
C ALA A 332 -20.65 3.12 -0.82
N ILE A 333 -20.38 2.36 -1.90
CA ILE A 333 -19.40 2.74 -2.93
C ILE A 333 -19.84 4.02 -3.66
N SER A 334 -21.11 4.08 -4.04
CA SER A 334 -21.68 5.22 -4.77
C SER A 334 -21.67 6.50 -3.95
N ASP A 335 -21.93 6.41 -2.64
CA ASP A 335 -21.93 7.54 -1.72
C ASP A 335 -20.51 8.01 -1.37
N SER A 336 -19.56 7.08 -1.24
CA SER A 336 -18.18 7.40 -0.83
C SER A 336 -17.31 7.93 -1.98
N ILE A 337 -17.48 7.37 -3.18
CA ILE A 337 -16.60 7.65 -4.34
C ILE A 337 -17.37 8.35 -5.47
N GLY A 338 -18.67 8.06 -5.60
CA GLY A 338 -19.53 8.57 -6.65
C GLY A 338 -20.06 7.46 -7.56
N LYS A 339 -21.12 7.79 -8.32
CA LYS A 339 -21.80 6.87 -9.24
C LYS A 339 -20.89 6.26 -10.32
N ILE A 340 -19.74 6.87 -10.57
CA ILE A 340 -18.74 6.37 -11.52
C ILE A 340 -18.09 5.06 -11.03
N ALA A 341 -18.00 4.86 -9.72
CA ALA A 341 -17.43 3.66 -9.10
C ALA A 341 -18.45 2.54 -8.90
N LYS A 342 -19.70 2.75 -9.33
CA LYS A 342 -20.77 1.75 -9.15
C LYS A 342 -20.36 0.41 -9.77
N PRO A 343 -20.36 -0.68 -9.00
CA PRO A 343 -19.93 -1.97 -9.51
C PRO A 343 -20.91 -2.57 -10.51
N LYS A 344 -20.39 -3.44 -11.38
CA LYS A 344 -21.21 -4.24 -12.29
C LYS A 344 -21.92 -5.34 -11.52
N HIS A 345 -21.17 -6.05 -10.67
CA HIS A 345 -21.70 -7.06 -9.76
C HIS A 345 -21.08 -6.93 -8.37
N VAL A 346 -21.86 -7.36 -7.37
CA VAL A 346 -21.37 -7.61 -6.01
C VAL A 346 -21.66 -9.07 -5.70
N TYR A 347 -20.61 -9.85 -5.49
CA TYR A 347 -20.68 -11.27 -5.17
C TYR A 347 -20.41 -11.47 -3.68
N VAL A 348 -21.37 -12.05 -2.98
CA VAL A 348 -21.18 -12.49 -1.59
C VAL A 348 -20.59 -13.89 -1.61
N VAL A 349 -19.36 -14.03 -1.12
CA VAL A 349 -18.61 -15.29 -1.08
C VAL A 349 -18.39 -15.75 0.35
N THR A 350 -18.28 -17.06 0.55
CA THR A 350 -18.02 -17.65 1.87
C THR A 350 -16.61 -17.32 2.36
N ASP A 351 -15.61 -17.36 1.46
CA ASP A 351 -14.23 -16.95 1.74
C ASP A 351 -13.53 -16.43 0.47
N MET A 352 -12.39 -15.76 0.65
CA MET A 352 -11.55 -15.24 -0.43
C MET A 352 -10.43 -16.23 -0.77
N PRO A 353 -10.04 -16.37 -2.06
CA PRO A 353 -8.85 -17.13 -2.43
C PRO A 353 -7.61 -16.43 -1.86
N LYS A 354 -7.06 -16.96 -0.77
CA LYS A 354 -5.92 -16.40 -0.03
C LYS A 354 -4.71 -17.31 -0.09
N THR A 355 -3.52 -16.71 -0.17
CA THR A 355 -2.26 -17.43 0.06
C THR A 355 -2.20 -17.92 1.51
N ARG A 356 -1.28 -18.85 1.83
CA ARG A 356 -1.01 -19.24 3.23
C ARG A 356 -0.60 -18.08 4.15
N SER A 357 -0.14 -16.96 3.58
CA SER A 357 0.16 -15.72 4.31
C SER A 357 -1.03 -14.76 4.47
N GLY A 358 -2.23 -15.15 4.03
CA GLY A 358 -3.46 -14.34 4.15
C GLY A 358 -3.65 -13.29 3.06
N LYS A 359 -2.79 -13.25 2.03
CA LYS A 359 -2.92 -12.30 0.92
C LYS A 359 -4.00 -12.77 -0.07
N ILE A 360 -4.99 -11.92 -0.34
CA ILE A 360 -6.02 -12.18 -1.35
C ILE A 360 -5.39 -12.23 -2.76
N MET A 361 -5.65 -13.32 -3.48
CA MET A 361 -5.18 -13.57 -4.84
C MET A 361 -6.15 -12.98 -5.88
N ARG A 362 -6.12 -11.65 -6.04
CA ARG A 362 -6.97 -10.92 -7.01
C ARG A 362 -6.89 -11.41 -8.45
N ARG A 363 -5.73 -11.96 -8.86
CA ARG A 363 -5.54 -12.57 -10.19
C ARG A 363 -6.56 -13.68 -10.45
N VAL A 364 -6.86 -14.50 -9.44
CA VAL A 364 -7.83 -15.62 -9.55
C VAL A 364 -9.24 -15.07 -9.70
N LEU A 365 -9.64 -14.16 -8.82
CA LEU A 365 -10.94 -13.48 -8.89
C LEU A 365 -11.14 -12.76 -10.24
N SER A 366 -10.11 -12.07 -10.73
CA SER A 366 -10.16 -11.38 -12.02
C SER A 366 -10.27 -12.35 -13.18
N ALA A 367 -9.61 -13.51 -13.12
CA ALA A 367 -9.77 -14.55 -14.13
C ALA A 367 -11.21 -15.10 -14.14
N ILE A 368 -11.78 -15.38 -12.96
CA ILE A 368 -13.17 -15.83 -12.81
C ILE A 368 -14.16 -14.81 -13.39
N SER A 369 -14.10 -13.54 -12.96
CA SER A 369 -14.96 -12.45 -13.49
C SER A 369 -14.87 -12.27 -15.01
N ASN A 370 -13.72 -12.55 -15.61
CA ASN A 370 -13.50 -12.37 -17.05
C ASN A 370 -13.60 -13.68 -17.86
N GLY A 371 -14.03 -14.79 -17.26
CA GLY A 371 -14.17 -16.09 -17.95
C GLY A 371 -12.83 -16.65 -18.46
N LYS A 372 -11.72 -16.37 -17.76
CA LYS A 372 -10.37 -16.82 -18.12
C LYS A 372 -9.91 -17.96 -17.21
N ASP A 373 -8.91 -18.70 -17.69
CA ASP A 373 -8.23 -19.71 -16.87
C ASP A 373 -7.57 -19.07 -15.63
N VAL A 374 -7.88 -19.64 -14.46
CA VAL A 374 -7.34 -19.22 -13.16
C VAL A 374 -5.87 -19.60 -12.99
N GLY A 375 -5.34 -20.52 -13.80
CA GLY A 375 -3.96 -20.97 -13.77
C GLY A 375 -3.60 -21.69 -12.46
N ASP A 376 -2.32 -21.65 -12.07
CA ASP A 376 -1.85 -22.36 -10.87
C ASP A 376 -2.40 -21.73 -9.57
N VAL A 377 -3.10 -22.55 -8.80
CA VAL A 377 -3.73 -22.24 -7.51
C VAL A 377 -3.17 -23.06 -6.34
N THR A 378 -2.11 -23.84 -6.56
CA THR A 378 -1.51 -24.74 -5.55
C THR A 378 -0.95 -24.03 -4.31
N THR A 379 -0.74 -22.72 -4.41
CA THR A 379 -0.23 -21.86 -3.32
C THR A 379 -1.32 -21.30 -2.41
N LEU A 380 -2.60 -21.53 -2.73
CA LEU A 380 -3.73 -21.13 -1.91
C LEU A 380 -3.79 -21.93 -0.60
N ALA A 381 -4.29 -21.27 0.45
CA ALA A 381 -4.57 -21.91 1.73
C ALA A 381 -5.73 -22.91 1.60
N ASN A 382 -6.75 -22.53 0.83
CA ASN A 382 -7.88 -23.37 0.46
C ASN A 382 -8.09 -23.26 -1.07
N PRO A 383 -7.67 -24.26 -1.86
CA PRO A 383 -7.89 -24.27 -3.30
C PRO A 383 -9.37 -24.44 -3.69
N ASP A 384 -10.17 -25.12 -2.86
CA ASP A 384 -11.57 -25.47 -3.18
C ASP A 384 -12.46 -24.22 -3.29
N ILE A 385 -12.08 -23.14 -2.60
CA ILE A 385 -12.79 -21.85 -2.67
C ILE A 385 -12.81 -21.27 -4.10
N VAL A 386 -11.84 -21.64 -4.94
CA VAL A 386 -11.76 -21.13 -6.31
C VAL A 386 -12.92 -21.64 -7.14
N GLU A 387 -13.24 -22.93 -7.04
CA GLU A 387 -14.35 -23.52 -7.77
C GLU A 387 -15.69 -23.04 -7.21
N GLU A 388 -15.82 -22.90 -5.89
CA GLU A 388 -17.04 -22.33 -5.28
C GLU A 388 -17.33 -20.91 -5.79
N VAL A 389 -16.32 -20.03 -5.79
CA VAL A 389 -16.45 -18.68 -6.32
C VAL A 389 -16.72 -18.69 -7.82
N ARG A 390 -16.12 -19.64 -8.56
CA ARG A 390 -16.35 -19.78 -10.00
C ARG A 390 -17.79 -20.19 -10.30
N HIS A 391 -18.33 -21.20 -9.61
CA HIS A 391 -19.73 -21.63 -9.73
C HIS A 391 -20.69 -20.47 -9.42
N LEU A 392 -20.43 -19.70 -8.37
CA LEU A 392 -21.24 -18.53 -8.01
C LEU A 392 -21.26 -17.46 -9.12
N VAL A 393 -20.11 -17.19 -9.74
CA VAL A 393 -19.96 -16.09 -10.71
C VAL A 393 -20.40 -16.49 -12.12
N GLN A 394 -20.09 -17.72 -12.53
CA GLN A 394 -20.28 -18.21 -13.90
C GLN A 394 -21.55 -19.05 -14.07
N GLY A 395 -22.13 -19.56 -12.97
CA GLY A 395 -23.37 -20.33 -13.00
C GLY A 395 -23.26 -21.76 -13.54
N ASP A 396 -22.06 -22.34 -13.52
CA ASP A 396 -21.79 -23.74 -13.89
C ASP A 396 -22.24 -24.73 -12.81
#